data_AF-A0A949AZC6-F1
#
_entry.id   AF-A0A949AZC6-F1
#
_cell.length_a   1.000
_cell.length_b   1.000
_cell.length_c   1.000
_cell.angle_alpha   90.00
_cell.angle_beta   90.00
_cell.angle_gamma   90.00
#
_symmetry.space_group_name_H-M   'P 1'
#
loop_
_entity.id
_entity.type
_entity.pdbx_description
1 polymer ?
#
loop_
_entity_poly.entity_id
_entity_poly.type
_entity_poly.pdbx_seq_one_letter_code
_entity_poly.pdbx_strand_id
1 'polypeptide(L)' 'MSDFNKNTSGDDQFIEKIVHINRTAKVVKGGRRFSFSAIVVVGDGKGKVGCGLG' A
#
# COMPACT_ATOMS: atom_id res chain seq x y z
N MET A 1 13.29 2.35 -2.56
CA MET A 1 12.41 3.04 -1.60
C MET A 1 11.49 3.93 -2.43
N SER A 2 10.17 3.77 -2.38
CA SER A 2 9.24 4.62 -3.12
C SER A 2 8.72 5.73 -2.20
N ASP A 3 9.31 6.91 -2.30
CA ASP A 3 8.85 8.12 -1.61
C ASP A 3 7.74 8.77 -2.45
N PHE A 4 6.48 8.54 -2.07
CA PHE A 4 5.35 9.26 -2.66
C PHE A 4 4.93 10.37 -1.70
N ASN A 5 5.40 11.59 -1.99
CA ASN A 5 5.01 12.81 -1.27
C ASN A 5 3.59 13.19 -1.66
N LYS A 6 2.65 13.07 -0.72
CA LYS A 6 1.28 13.55 -0.87
C LYS A 6 1.11 14.82 -0.02
N ASN A 7 1.24 15.97 -0.67
CA ASN A 7 0.69 17.23 -0.19
C ASN A 7 -0.82 17.22 -0.45
N THR A 8 -1.66 17.01 0.56
CA THR A 8 -3.08 17.39 0.48
C THR A 8 -3.61 17.77 1.86
N SER A 9 -4.05 19.00 1.95
CA SER A 9 -4.53 19.69 3.14
C SER A 9 -5.83 19.08 3.69
N GLY A 10 -5.84 18.67 4.96
CA GLY A 10 -7.07 18.36 5.72
C GLY A 10 -6.89 17.29 6.78
N ASP A 11 -6.42 17.68 7.98
CA ASP A 11 -6.45 16.87 9.21
C ASP A 11 -5.88 15.43 9.13
N ASP A 12 -4.69 15.28 8.54
CA ASP A 12 -3.93 14.01 8.53
C ASP A 12 -3.38 13.68 9.93
N GLN A 13 -4.24 13.22 10.84
CA GLN A 13 -3.77 12.65 12.11
C GLN A 13 -3.09 11.29 11.90
N PHE A 14 -3.29 10.65 10.75
CA PHE A 14 -2.76 9.32 10.45
C PHE A 14 -1.70 9.38 9.35
N ILE A 15 -0.53 8.82 9.68
CA ILE A 15 0.60 8.62 8.78
C ILE A 15 0.34 7.32 8.01
N GLU A 16 0.31 7.40 6.69
CA GLU A 16 0.21 6.25 5.80
C GLU A 16 1.59 5.84 5.29
N LYS A 17 1.89 4.55 5.29
CA LYS A 17 3.14 3.98 4.79
C LYS A 17 2.87 2.70 4.00
N ILE A 18 3.35 2.70 2.75
CA ILE A 18 3.36 1.49 1.92
C ILE A 18 4.59 0.67 2.30
N VAL A 19 4.36 -0.57 2.74
CA VAL A 19 5.42 -1.48 3.21
C VAL A 19 6.00 -2.29 2.06
N HIS A 20 5.13 -2.79 1.18
CA HIS A 20 5.55 -3.60 0.05
C HIS A 20 4.55 -3.55 -1.09
N ILE A 21 5.05 -3.57 -2.32
CA ILE A 21 4.24 -3.75 -3.53
C ILE A 21 4.83 -4.92 -4.30
N ASN A 22 4.02 -5.95 -4.48
CA ASN A 22 4.37 -7.16 -5.20
C ASN A 22 3.57 -7.25 -6.50
N ARG A 23 4.25 -7.54 -7.61
CA ARG A 23 3.56 -7.96 -8.84
C ARG A 23 3.36 -9.48 -8.80
N THR A 24 2.13 -9.91 -8.60
CA THR A 24 1.75 -11.33 -8.68
C THR A 24 1.27 -11.65 -10.10
N ALA A 25 1.31 -12.93 -10.49
CA ALA A 25 0.92 -13.36 -11.82
C ALA A 25 0.14 -14.67 -11.76
N LYS A 26 -1.04 -14.70 -12.39
CA LYS A 26 -1.78 -15.93 -12.68
C LYS A 26 -1.49 -16.37 -14.10
N VAL A 27 -0.84 -17.51 -14.26
CA VAL A 27 -0.61 -18.12 -15.58
C VAL A 27 -1.91 -18.74 -16.08
N VAL A 28 -2.30 -18.41 -17.31
CA VAL A 28 -3.46 -18.99 -18.01
C VAL A 28 -3.02 -19.45 -19.40
N LYS A 29 -3.89 -20.21 -20.08
CA LYS A 29 -3.61 -20.82 -21.39
C LYS A 29 -3.12 -19.86 -22.49
N GLY A 30 -3.39 -18.55 -22.39
CA GLY A 30 -2.98 -17.53 -23.36
C GLY A 30 -1.94 -16.52 -22.87
N GLY A 31 -1.36 -16.70 -21.68
CA GLY A 31 -0.38 -15.77 -21.14
C GLY A 31 -0.43 -15.63 -19.62
N ARG A 32 0.13 -14.53 -19.11
CA ARG A 32 0.14 -14.23 -17.67
C ARG A 32 -0.76 -13.03 -17.40
N ARG A 33 -1.76 -13.22 -16.55
CA ARG A 33 -2.51 -12.10 -15.96
C ARG A 33 -1.74 -11.59 -14.75
N PHE A 34 -1.22 -10.38 -14.85
CA PHE A 34 -0.56 -9.72 -13.73
C PHE A 34 -1.58 -9.01 -12.85
N SER A 35 -1.34 -9.08 -11.55
CA SER A 35 -2.03 -8.31 -10.53
C SER A 35 -0.98 -7.72 -9.61
N PHE A 36 -1.33 -6.63 -8.93
CA PHE A 36 -0.48 -6.06 -7.91
C PHE A 36 -1.10 -6.37 -6.56
N SER A 37 -0.28 -6.74 -5.60
CA SER A 37 -0.65 -6.79 -4.20
C SER A 37 0.18 -5.78 -3.43
N ALA A 38 -0.46 -5.04 -2.53
CA ALA A 38 0.18 -4.03 -1.71
C ALA A 38 -0.13 -4.26 -0.23
N ILE A 39 0.86 -3.99 0.63
CA ILE A 39 0.69 -3.92 2.07
C ILE A 39 0.82 -2.46 2.48
N VAL A 40 -0.23 -1.93 3.10
CA VAL A 40 -0.28 -0.55 3.59
C VAL A 40 -0.46 -0.56 5.09
N VAL A 41 0.23 0.33 5.77
CA VAL A 41 0.11 0.57 7.21
C VAL A 41 -0.28 2.01 7.43
N VAL A 42 -1.24 2.24 8.32
CA VAL A 42 -1.76 3.56 8.68
C VAL A 42 -1.64 3.71 10.20
N GLY A 43 -1.21 4.84 10.72
CA GLY A 43 -1.14 5.02 12.18
C GLY A 43 -0.91 6.45 12.64
N ASP A 44 -1.30 6.76 13.86
CA ASP A 44 -1.26 8.12 14.44
C ASP A 44 0.06 8.44 15.17
N GLY A 45 1.02 7.51 15.18
CA GLY A 45 2.28 7.63 15.91
C GLY A 45 2.13 7.65 17.44
N LYS A 46 0.91 7.61 17.97
CA LYS A 46 0.56 7.63 19.40
C LYS A 46 0.12 6.25 19.90
N GLY A 47 0.30 5.21 19.08
CA GLY A 47 0.05 3.82 19.44
C GLY A 47 -1.16 3.19 18.76
N LYS A 48 -1.95 3.94 17.96
CA LYS A 48 -2.97 3.35 17.10
C LYS A 48 -2.41 3.11 15.71
N VAL A 49 -2.48 1.86 15.28
CA VAL A 49 -2.02 1.40 13.97
C VAL A 49 -3.08 0.49 13.34
N GLY A 50 -3.20 0.56 12.02
CA GLY A 50 -4.01 -0.32 11.19
C GLY A 50 -3.20 -0.79 9.99
N CYS A 51 -3.49 -1.98 9.49
CA CYS A 51 -2.88 -2.53 8.29
C CYS A 51 -3.96 -2.92 7.27
N GLY A 52 -3.63 -2.76 5.99
CA GLY A 52 -4.49 -3.10 4.86
C GLY A 52 -3.71 -3.92 3.84
N LEU A 53 -4.38 -4.96 3.32
CA LEU A 53 -3.88 -5.78 2.22
C LEU A 53 -4.72 -5.49 0.98
N GLY A 54 -4.07 -5.28 -0.15
CA GLY A 54 -4.66 -5.10 -1.48
C GLY A 54 -3.93 -5.91 -2.53
#